data_AF-A0A1V5JWI9-F1
#
_entry.id   AF-A0A1V5JWI9-F1
#
_cell.length_a   1.000
_cell.length_b   1.000
_cell.length_c   1.000
_cell.angle_alpha   90.00
_cell.angle_beta   90.00
_cell.angle_gamma   90.00
#
_symmetry.space_group_name_H-M   'P 1'
#
loop_
_entity.id
_entity.type
_entity.pdbx_description
1 polymer ?
#
loop_
_entity_poly.entity_id
_entity_poly.type
_entity_poly.pdbx_seq_one_letter_code
_entity_poly.pdbx_strand_id
1 'polypeptide(L)'
;MIRRLVGILGLLALSACASHSFKLRDDGLHLYLKAPAAERVEFAASSEGYAPRPATRLKHGRWEVVMPRGEGFSYYYLIDGQAYAPPGRYHEQDDFGGLNCIYQP
;
A
#
# COMPACT_ATOMS: atom_id res chain seq x y z
N MET A 1 3.97 -34.27 -44.95
CA MET A 1 3.07 -33.48 -44.08
C MET A 1 3.12 -34.05 -42.67
N ILE A 2 3.95 -33.47 -41.79
CA ILE A 2 4.06 -33.90 -40.39
C ILE A 2 3.93 -32.65 -39.49
N ARG A 3 2.90 -32.75 -38.64
CA ARG A 3 2.43 -31.93 -37.51
C ARG A 3 3.34 -30.78 -37.06
N ARG A 4 2.80 -29.57 -37.15
CA ARG A 4 3.18 -28.41 -36.34
C ARG A 4 3.07 -28.80 -34.86
N LEU A 5 4.19 -29.04 -34.20
CA LEU A 5 4.25 -29.11 -32.74
C LEU A 5 4.20 -27.68 -32.22
N VAL A 6 2.97 -27.27 -31.89
CA VAL A 6 2.61 -26.08 -31.15
C VAL A 6 3.26 -26.19 -29.76
N GLY A 7 4.40 -25.52 -29.58
CA GLY A 7 4.98 -25.26 -28.27
C GLY A 7 4.37 -23.98 -27.70
N ILE A 8 3.21 -24.08 -27.05
CA ILE A 8 2.67 -22.99 -26.23
C ILE A 8 3.58 -22.87 -25.00
N LEU A 9 4.56 -21.96 -25.09
CA LEU A 9 5.34 -21.54 -23.95
C LEU A 9 4.41 -20.76 -23.02
N GLY A 10 4.09 -21.35 -21.87
CA GLY A 10 3.15 -20.83 -20.89
C GLY A 10 3.52 -19.42 -20.45
N LEU A 11 2.65 -18.46 -20.78
CA LEU A 11 2.67 -17.11 -20.25
C LEU A 11 2.23 -17.22 -18.77
N LEU A 12 3.19 -17.38 -17.85
CA LEU A 12 2.95 -17.16 -16.44
C LEU A 12 2.60 -15.68 -16.24
N ALA A 13 1.30 -15.39 -16.13
CA ALA A 13 0.80 -14.09 -15.77
C ALA A 13 1.27 -13.77 -14.34
N LEU A 14 2.31 -12.94 -14.22
CA LEU A 14 2.75 -12.34 -12.97
C LEU A 14 1.68 -11.34 -12.51
N SER A 15 0.60 -11.82 -11.90
CA SER A 15 -0.34 -10.96 -11.19
C SER A 15 0.32 -10.49 -9.90
N ALA A 16 0.98 -9.33 -9.94
CA ALA A 16 1.39 -8.65 -8.72
C ALA A 16 0.11 -8.28 -7.95
N CYS A 17 -0.19 -9.03 -6.89
CA CYS A 17 -1.23 -8.64 -5.94
C CYS A 17 -0.70 -7.42 -5.18
N ALA A 18 -0.94 -6.23 -5.72
CA ALA A 18 -0.67 -4.99 -5.02
C ALA A 18 -1.58 -4.95 -3.78
N SER A 19 -1.00 -5.17 -2.60
CA SER A 19 -1.69 -5.02 -1.31
C SER A 19 -1.95 -3.55 -0.99
N HIS A 20 -1.29 -2.63 -1.69
CA HIS A 20 -1.37 -1.21 -1.45
C HIS A 20 -1.47 -0.43 -2.78
N SER A 21 -2.27 0.64 -2.79
CA SER A 21 -2.41 1.54 -3.94
C SER A 21 -2.82 2.92 -3.48
N PHE A 22 -2.66 3.94 -4.33
CA PHE A 22 -3.17 5.28 -4.04
C PHE A 22 -3.88 5.86 -5.26
N LYS A 23 -4.77 6.83 -5.03
CA LYS A 23 -5.46 7.60 -6.07
C LYS A 23 -5.58 9.05 -5.64
N LEU A 24 -5.23 9.95 -6.55
CA LEU A 24 -5.52 11.37 -6.39
C LEU A 24 -6.97 11.64 -6.82
N ARG A 25 -7.72 12.34 -5.97
CA ARG A 25 -9.10 12.78 -6.21
C ARG A 25 -9.27 14.23 -5.79
N ASP A 26 -10.35 14.88 -6.19
CA ASP A 26 -10.60 16.31 -5.94
C ASP A 26 -10.51 16.67 -4.46
N ASP A 27 -10.90 15.75 -3.58
CA ASP A 27 -10.90 15.87 -2.12
C ASP A 27 -9.58 15.47 -1.44
N GLY A 28 -8.63 14.85 -2.14
CA GLY A 28 -7.34 14.48 -1.53
C GLY A 28 -6.59 13.35 -2.21
N LEU A 29 -5.54 12.89 -1.54
CA LEU A 29 -4.85 11.65 -1.84
C LEU A 29 -5.48 10.51 -1.04
N HIS A 30 -6.04 9.52 -1.74
CA HIS A 30 -6.63 8.35 -1.13
C HIS A 30 -5.64 7.20 -1.18
N LEU A 31 -5.16 6.76 -0.02
CA LEU A 31 -4.33 5.56 0.11
C LEU A 31 -5.23 4.37 0.46
N TYR A 32 -4.96 3.24 -0.18
CA TYR A 32 -5.69 2.00 0.00
C TYR A 32 -4.77 0.88 0.43
N LEU A 33 -5.19 0.15 1.46
CA LEU A 33 -4.53 -1.06 1.93
C LEU A 33 -5.52 -2.24 1.88
N LYS A 34 -5.11 -3.38 1.34
CA LYS A 34 -5.84 -4.64 1.39
C LYS A 34 -5.29 -5.48 2.55
N ALA A 35 -6.06 -5.55 3.62
CA ALA A 35 -5.75 -6.32 4.83
C ALA A 35 -7.06 -6.95 5.36
N PRO A 36 -7.55 -8.04 4.73
CA PRO A 36 -8.88 -8.57 5.02
C PRO A 36 -9.03 -9.20 6.40
N ALA A 37 -7.94 -9.75 6.93
CA ALA A 37 -7.89 -10.36 8.25
C ALA A 37 -7.68 -9.35 9.40
N ALA A 38 -7.32 -8.10 9.09
CA ALA A 38 -7.03 -7.10 10.12
C ALA A 38 -8.28 -6.71 10.90
N GLU A 39 -8.21 -6.62 12.22
CA GLU A 39 -9.31 -6.09 13.03
C GLU A 39 -9.30 -4.56 13.03
N ARG A 40 -8.10 -3.98 13.11
CA ARG A 40 -7.85 -2.55 13.10
C ARG A 40 -6.68 -2.21 12.18
N VAL A 41 -6.83 -1.13 11.42
CA VAL A 41 -5.73 -0.52 10.68
C VAL A 41 -5.63 0.94 11.10
N GLU A 42 -4.43 1.36 11.48
CA GLU A 42 -4.08 2.75 11.74
C GLU A 42 -2.98 3.18 10.77
N PHE A 43 -2.85 4.48 10.59
CA PHE A 43 -1.91 5.11 9.66
C PHE A 43 -1.15 6.21 10.38
N ALA A 44 0.16 6.27 10.14
CA ALA A 44 1.06 7.28 10.67
C ALA A 44 1.93 7.82 9.54
N ALA A 45 2.03 9.15 9.44
CA ALA A 45 2.81 9.83 8.40
C ALA A 45 3.65 10.98 8.96
N SER A 46 4.77 11.27 8.30
CA SER A 46 5.69 12.34 8.68
C SER A 46 5.04 13.73 8.67
N SER A 47 4.09 13.97 7.75
CA SER A 47 3.32 15.22 7.67
C SER A 47 2.40 15.45 8.88
N GLU A 48 2.11 14.41 9.66
CA GLU A 48 1.30 14.46 10.88
C GLU A 48 2.13 14.09 12.12
N GLY A 49 3.47 14.17 12.05
CA GLY A 49 4.37 13.83 13.15
C GLY A 49 4.31 12.36 13.58
N TYR A 50 3.90 11.47 12.68
CA TYR A 50 3.64 10.05 12.91
C TYR A 50 2.60 9.75 14.00
N ALA A 51 1.69 10.70 14.30
CA ALA A 51 0.56 10.43 15.18
C ALA A 51 -0.39 9.40 14.54
N PRO A 52 -0.57 8.19 15.12
CA PRO A 52 -1.41 7.18 14.51
C PRO A 52 -2.87 7.60 14.50
N ARG A 53 -3.56 7.37 13.38
CA ARG A 53 -5.01 7.58 13.25
C ARG A 53 -5.70 6.41 12.56
N PRO A 54 -6.96 6.11 12.89
CA PRO A 54 -7.67 4.97 12.32
C PRO A 54 -7.91 5.17 10.81
N ALA A 55 -7.68 4.10 10.04
CA ALA A 55 -8.10 4.01 8.65
C ALA A 55 -9.58 3.61 8.56
N THR A 56 -10.25 4.05 7.50
CA THR A 56 -11.66 3.72 7.25
C THR A 56 -11.77 2.34 6.63
N ARG A 57 -12.52 1.43 7.26
CA ARG A 57 -12.79 0.10 6.70
C ARG A 57 -13.77 0.18 5.53
N LEU A 58 -13.35 -0.30 4.38
CA LEU A 58 -14.15 -0.47 3.17
C LEU A 58 -14.58 -1.93 3.00
N LYS A 59 -15.41 -2.20 1.97
CA LYS A 59 -15.81 -3.56 1.59
C LYS A 59 -14.61 -4.43 1.19
N HIS A 60 -14.76 -5.74 1.38
CA HIS A 60 -13.78 -6.77 1.00
C HIS A 60 -12.41 -6.63 1.66
N GLY A 61 -12.36 -6.15 2.91
CA GLY A 61 -11.12 -6.10 3.67
C GLY A 61 -10.12 -5.05 3.18
N ARG A 62 -10.64 -3.99 2.56
CA ARG A 62 -9.85 -2.83 2.16
C ARG A 62 -9.98 -1.74 3.21
N TRP A 63 -8.96 -0.93 3.33
CA TRP A 63 -8.87 0.19 4.25
C TRP A 63 -8.46 1.42 3.47
N GLU A 64 -8.99 2.58 3.85
CA GLU A 64 -8.72 3.85 3.19
C GLU A 64 -8.26 4.91 4.19
N VAL A 65 -7.28 5.70 3.76
CA VAL A 65 -6.83 6.91 4.43
C VAL A 65 -6.86 8.03 3.40
N VAL A 66 -7.41 9.18 3.78
CA VAL A 66 -7.42 10.38 2.93
C VAL A 66 -6.44 11.39 3.51
N MET A 67 -5.45 11.77 2.73
CA MET A 67 -4.47 12.79 3.06
C MET A 67 -4.73 14.05 2.25
N PRO A 68 -4.48 15.26 2.80
CA PRO A 68 -4.46 16.48 2.01
C PRO A 68 -3.51 16.34 0.82
N ARG A 69 -3.84 17.03 -0.28
CA ARG A 69 -2.88 17.20 -1.37
C ARG A 69 -1.73 18.06 -0.86
N GLY A 70 -0.51 17.69 -1.20
CA GLY A 70 0.65 18.43 -0.71
C GLY A 70 1.97 17.79 -1.11
N GLU A 71 3.00 18.12 -0.34
CA GLU A 71 4.34 17.59 -0.51
C GLU A 71 4.41 16.09 -0.24
N GLY A 72 5.51 15.48 -0.69
CA GLY A 72 5.78 14.09 -0.39
C GLY A 72 5.96 13.87 1.10
N PHE A 73 5.57 12.69 1.57
CA PHE A 73 5.68 12.30 2.97
C PHE A 73 6.04 10.82 3.07
N SER A 74 6.63 10.43 4.20
CA SER A 74 6.85 9.03 4.51
C SER A 74 5.82 8.54 5.52
N TYR A 75 5.48 7.26 5.45
CA TYR A 75 4.37 6.69 6.21
C TYR A 75 4.51 5.19 6.43
N TYR A 76 3.79 4.69 7.43
CA TYR A 76 3.58 3.27 7.68
C TYR A 76 2.16 3.03 8.21
N TYR A 77 1.74 1.77 8.21
CA TYR A 77 0.49 1.35 8.83
C TYR A 77 0.77 0.60 10.13
N LEU A 78 -0.20 0.63 11.05
CA LEU A 78 -0.27 -0.33 12.14
C LEU A 78 -1.43 -1.27 11.85
N ILE A 79 -1.13 -2.55 11.59
CA ILE A 79 -2.15 -3.60 11.44
C ILE A 79 -2.21 -4.35 12.76
N ASP A 80 -3.34 -4.22 13.46
CA ASP A 80 -3.54 -4.83 14.79
C ASP A 80 -2.40 -4.49 15.79
N GLY A 81 -1.88 -3.26 15.69
CA GLY A 81 -0.79 -2.74 16.52
C GLY A 81 0.62 -3.07 16.00
N GLN A 82 0.77 -3.82 14.91
CA GLN A 82 2.07 -4.14 14.32
C GLN A 82 2.41 -3.21 13.16
N ALA A 83 3.61 -2.63 13.18
CA ALA A 83 4.11 -1.79 12.11
C ALA A 83 4.23 -2.56 10.80
N TYR A 84 3.70 -1.97 9.73
CA TYR A 84 3.63 -2.55 8.40
C TYR A 84 3.88 -1.47 7.34
N ALA A 85 4.96 -1.64 6.59
CA ALA A 85 5.20 -0.94 5.34
C ALA A 85 4.88 -1.87 4.17
N PRO A 86 3.85 -1.56 3.35
CA PRO A 86 3.55 -2.36 2.18
C PRO A 86 4.76 -2.47 1.24
N PRO A 87 4.99 -3.63 0.62
CA PRO A 87 6.04 -3.77 -0.37
C PRO A 87 5.79 -2.84 -1.56
N GLY A 88 6.85 -2.26 -2.10
CA GLY A 88 6.77 -1.19 -3.09
C GLY A 88 8.15 -0.73 -3.53
N ARG A 89 8.19 0.29 -4.40
CA ARG A 89 9.45 0.78 -4.98
C ARG A 89 10.15 1.84 -4.14
N TYR A 90 9.39 2.58 -3.34
CA TYR A 90 9.89 3.75 -2.62
C TYR A 90 9.73 3.54 -1.13
N HIS A 91 10.87 3.25 -0.50
CA HIS A 91 11.00 3.03 0.93
C HIS A 91 12.24 3.74 1.44
N GLU A 92 12.17 4.12 2.70
CA GLU A 92 13.32 4.55 3.50
C GLU A 92 13.39 3.69 4.76
N GLN A 93 14.59 3.54 5.29
CA GLN A 93 14.81 2.93 6.59
C GLN A 93 14.78 4.04 7.64
N ASP A 94 14.04 3.83 8.72
CA ASP A 94 14.04 4.75 9.86
C ASP A 94 15.24 4.52 10.78
N ASP A 95 15.46 5.44 11.71
CA ASP A 95 16.58 5.40 12.66
C ASP A 95 16.49 4.25 13.68
N PHE A 96 15.34 3.56 13.74
CA PHE A 96 15.10 2.38 14.57
C PHE A 96 15.21 1.07 13.79
N GLY A 97 15.59 1.13 12.51
CA GLY A 97 15.72 -0.02 11.62
C GLY A 97 14.40 -0.49 10.99
N GLY A 98 13.30 0.22 11.23
CA GLY A 98 12.01 0.01 10.58
C GLY A 98 11.97 0.55 9.15
N LEU A 99 10.88 0.30 8.44
CA LEU A 99 10.68 0.72 7.06
C LEU A 99 9.49 1.66 6.98
N ASN A 100 9.67 2.77 6.27
CA ASN A 100 8.58 3.66 5.86
C ASN A 100 8.40 3.58 4.35
N CYS A 101 7.16 3.66 3.87
CA CYS A 101 6.85 3.94 2.48
C CYS A 101 7.00 5.44 2.21
N ILE A 102 7.34 5.82 0.98
CA ILE A 102 7.42 7.22 0.56
C ILE A 102 6.32 7.50 -0.47
N TYR A 103 5.50 8.53 -0.22
CA TYR A 103 4.62 9.12 -1.21
C TYR A 103 5.32 10.27 -1.93
N GLN A 104 5.65 10.03 -3.20
CA GLN A 104 6.07 10.95 -4.25
C GLN A 104 4.89 11.58 -5.05
N PRO A 105 4.53 12.88 -5.00
CA PRO A 105 3.56 13.45 -5.94
C PRO A 105 3.96 13.29 -7.41
#